data_AF-A0A817U7U2-F1
#
_entry.id   AF-A0A817U7U2-F1
#
_cell.length_a   1.000
_cell.length_b   1.000
_cell.length_c   1.000
_cell.angle_alpha   90.00
_cell.angle_beta   90.00
_cell.angle_gamma   90.00
#
_symmetry.space_group_name_H-M   'P 1'
#
loop_
_entity.id
_entity.type
_entity.pdbx_description
1 polymer ?
#
loop_
_entity_poly.entity_id
_entity_poly.type
_entity_poly.pdbx_seq_one_letter_code
_entity_poly.pdbx_strand_id
1 'polypeptide(L)'
;MCGRVACGLASDVVRHFSPYMHSQTQESTVPLFIDLIPVTRSCRPSWNIAPTFTCLCLISLKHLNKTEDSSTRIVVCSVFKSVLNNCRSETIDEKPTFKISLRSDQRCVVLAEGFFEWKNRDDLK
;
A
#
# COMPACT_ATOMS: atom_id res chain seq x y z
N MET A 1 -11.63 11.68 5.02
CA MET A 1 -10.90 10.42 5.27
C MET A 1 -11.14 9.60 4.04
N CYS A 2 -10.11 9.28 3.28
CA CYS A 2 -10.31 8.69 1.96
C CYS A 2 -10.89 7.27 2.13
N GLY A 3 -12.11 7.08 1.65
CA GLY A 3 -12.80 5.80 1.70
C GLY A 3 -12.57 4.96 0.45
N ARG A 4 -12.14 5.58 -0.65
CA ARG A 4 -12.08 4.96 -1.98
C ARG A 4 -10.85 5.42 -2.74
N VAL A 5 -10.22 4.48 -3.44
CA VAL A 5 -9.02 4.74 -4.26
C VAL A 5 -9.18 4.19 -5.67
N ALA A 6 -8.42 4.73 -6.61
CA ALA A 6 -8.30 4.22 -7.97
C ALA A 6 -6.89 3.66 -8.19
N CYS A 7 -6.81 2.47 -8.77
CA CYS A 7 -5.60 1.90 -9.32
C CYS A 7 -5.99 1.13 -10.60
N GLY A 8 -6.10 1.87 -11.71
CA GLY A 8 -6.53 1.35 -13.02
C GLY A 8 -5.44 0.62 -13.81
N LEU A 9 -4.20 0.60 -13.32
CA LEU A 9 -3.08 -0.10 -13.96
C LEU A 9 -2.89 -1.52 -13.42
N ALA A 10 -2.49 -2.44 -14.29
CA ALA A 10 -2.13 -3.82 -13.93
C ALA A 10 -0.84 -3.85 -13.10
N SER A 11 -0.68 -4.87 -12.23
CA SER A 11 0.41 -4.92 -11.26
C SER A 11 1.80 -5.00 -11.89
N ASP A 12 1.90 -5.67 -13.04
CA ASP A 12 3.09 -5.74 -13.89
C ASP A 12 3.43 -4.39 -14.51
N VAL A 13 2.44 -3.53 -14.76
CA VAL A 13 2.65 -2.17 -15.25
C VAL A 13 3.04 -1.21 -14.12
N VAL A 14 2.32 -1.27 -12.99
CA VAL A 14 2.54 -0.39 -11.82
C VAL A 14 3.98 -0.45 -11.29
N ARG A 15 4.60 -1.64 -11.27
CA ARG A 15 6.00 -1.78 -10.84
C ARG A 15 6.96 -0.92 -11.66
N HIS A 16 6.75 -0.81 -12.98
CA HIS A 16 7.63 -0.04 -13.87
C HIS A 16 7.54 1.47 -13.62
N PHE A 17 6.43 1.95 -13.05
CA PHE A 17 6.25 3.34 -12.61
C PHE A 17 6.71 3.59 -11.16
N SER A 18 7.26 2.57 -10.50
CA SER A 18 7.71 2.64 -9.11
C SER A 18 9.23 2.44 -8.95
N PRO A 19 10.11 3.00 -9.81
CA PRO A 19 11.55 2.85 -9.63
C PRO A 19 11.98 3.53 -8.32
N TYR A 20 13.00 2.97 -7.67
CA TYR A 20 13.57 3.51 -6.45
C TYR A 20 15.09 3.35 -6.45
N MET A 21 15.77 4.20 -5.67
CA MET A 21 17.21 4.07 -5.44
C MET A 21 17.45 3.04 -4.34
N HIS A 22 18.15 1.96 -4.67
CA HIS A 22 18.52 0.93 -3.72
C HIS A 22 19.65 1.45 -2.82
N SER A 23 19.48 1.45 -1.49
CA SER A 23 20.38 2.20 -0.61
C SER A 23 21.78 1.60 -0.52
N GLN A 24 21.92 0.28 -0.70
CA GLN A 24 23.23 -0.38 -0.62
C GLN A 24 24.03 -0.24 -1.92
N THR A 25 23.38 -0.39 -3.07
CA THR A 25 24.04 -0.38 -4.39
C THR A 25 24.08 1.01 -5.01
N GLN A 26 23.24 1.94 -4.53
CA GLN A 26 23.05 3.27 -5.12
C GLN A 26 22.60 3.21 -6.60
N GLU A 27 21.94 2.12 -6.98
CA GLU A 27 21.42 1.91 -8.33
C GLU A 27 19.90 2.09 -8.37
N SER A 28 19.41 2.66 -9.47
CA SER A 28 17.98 2.74 -9.75
C SER A 28 17.45 1.35 -10.11
N THR A 29 16.49 0.87 -9.33
CA THR A 29 15.93 -0.48 -9.45
C THR A 29 14.42 -0.43 -9.51
N VAL A 30 13.82 -1.36 -10.26
CA VAL A 30 12.37 -1.57 -10.32
C VAL A 30 11.96 -2.66 -9.34
N PRO A 31 10.95 -2.44 -8.47
CA PRO A 31 10.53 -3.46 -7.53
C PRO A 31 9.98 -4.70 -8.25
N LEU A 32 10.23 -5.86 -7.67
CA LEU A 32 9.61 -7.11 -8.13
C LEU A 32 8.14 -7.14 -7.72
N PHE A 33 7.29 -7.71 -8.57
CA PHE A 33 5.93 -8.04 -8.18
C PHE A 33 5.90 -9.47 -7.62
N ILE A 34 5.37 -9.62 -6.40
CA ILE A 34 5.17 -10.92 -5.76
C ILE A 34 3.70 -11.04 -5.40
N ASP A 35 3.00 -11.98 -6.04
CA ASP A 35 1.62 -12.30 -5.67
C ASP A 35 1.61 -13.27 -4.50
N LEU A 36 1.30 -12.74 -3.32
CA LEU A 36 1.24 -13.50 -2.06
C LEU A 36 -0.17 -14.03 -1.77
N ILE A 37 -1.14 -13.69 -2.62
CA ILE A 37 -2.55 -14.02 -2.43
C ILE A 37 -2.94 -15.05 -3.51
N PRO A 38 -3.85 -16.01 -3.21
CA PRO A 38 -4.40 -16.87 -4.25
C PRO A 38 -4.97 -16.06 -5.42
N VAL A 39 -4.80 -16.55 -6.66
CA VAL A 39 -5.21 -15.87 -7.91
C VAL A 39 -6.66 -15.37 -7.89
N THR A 40 -7.54 -16.03 -7.15
CA THR A 40 -8.96 -15.63 -6.97
C THR A 40 -9.15 -14.32 -6.22
N ARG A 41 -8.12 -13.83 -5.52
CA ARG A 41 -8.10 -12.59 -4.75
C ARG A 41 -6.94 -11.67 -5.15
N SER A 42 -6.36 -11.87 -6.34
CA SER A 42 -5.31 -10.99 -6.86
C SER A 42 -5.82 -9.56 -7.06
N CYS A 43 -4.90 -8.61 -7.05
CA CYS A 43 -5.20 -7.19 -7.21
C CYS A 43 -5.56 -6.94 -8.66
N ARG A 44 -6.85 -6.68 -8.92
CA ARG A 44 -7.33 -6.34 -10.25
C ARG A 44 -7.38 -4.83 -10.44
N PRO A 45 -6.97 -4.33 -11.62
CA PRO A 45 -7.19 -2.94 -11.99
C PRO A 45 -8.62 -2.49 -11.73
N SER A 46 -8.78 -1.38 -11.02
CA SER A 46 -10.09 -0.82 -10.70
C SER A 46 -10.00 0.67 -10.42
N TRP A 47 -10.93 1.42 -11.01
CA TRP A 47 -11.17 2.84 -10.70
C TRP A 47 -11.97 3.04 -9.41
N ASN A 48 -12.31 1.95 -8.72
CA ASN A 48 -13.22 1.91 -7.59
C ASN A 48 -12.80 0.79 -6.63
N ILE A 49 -11.76 1.03 -5.86
CA ILE A 49 -11.31 0.15 -4.78
C ILE A 49 -11.92 0.67 -3.48
N ALA A 50 -12.75 -0.16 -2.85
CA ALA A 50 -13.40 0.10 -1.57
C ALA A 50 -12.64 -0.57 -0.41
N PRO A 51 -12.92 -0.23 0.86
CA PRO A 51 -12.45 -1.04 1.99
C PRO A 51 -12.93 -2.48 1.81
N THR A 52 -12.17 -3.48 2.30
CA THR A 52 -12.32 -4.94 2.03
C THR A 52 -11.80 -5.45 0.69
N PHE A 53 -11.51 -4.56 -0.27
CA PHE A 53 -10.92 -4.97 -1.54
C PHE A 53 -9.40 -5.07 -1.41
N THR A 54 -8.80 -5.73 -2.40
CA THR A 54 -7.35 -5.82 -2.52
C THR A 54 -6.76 -4.56 -3.17
N CYS A 55 -5.54 -4.22 -2.77
CA CYS A 55 -4.80 -3.05 -3.23
C CYS A 55 -3.32 -3.39 -3.37
N LEU A 56 -2.64 -2.69 -4.28
CA LEU A 56 -1.20 -2.84 -4.46
C LEU A 56 -0.47 -2.04 -3.39
N CYS A 57 0.49 -2.68 -2.75
CA CYS A 57 1.31 -2.09 -1.70
C CYS A 57 2.80 -2.33 -2.02
N LEU A 58 3.61 -1.28 -1.89
CA LEU A 58 5.06 -1.40 -1.85
C LEU A 58 5.49 -1.70 -0.41
N ILE A 59 6.26 -2.78 -0.21
CA ILE A 59 6.81 -3.17 1.10
C ILE A 59 8.31 -3.50 1.00
N SER A 60 8.98 -3.62 2.13
CA SER A 60 10.34 -4.17 2.19
C SER A 60 10.30 -5.69 2.01
N LEU A 61 11.23 -6.25 1.24
CA LEU A 61 11.34 -7.71 1.09
C LEU A 61 11.60 -8.42 2.44
N LYS A 62 12.23 -7.71 3.39
CA LYS A 62 12.44 -8.18 4.78
C LYS A 62 11.16 -8.60 5.50
N HIS A 63 10.00 -8.10 5.08
CA HIS A 63 8.70 -8.49 5.64
C HIS A 63 8.31 -9.93 5.28
N LEU A 64 8.81 -10.46 4.16
CA LEU A 64 8.57 -11.86 3.75
C LEU A 64 9.66 -12.78 4.25
N ASN A 65 10.92 -12.34 4.16
CA ASN A 65 12.06 -13.11 4.62
C ASN A 65 13.01 -12.21 5.42
N LYS A 66 13.13 -12.47 6.73
CA LYS A 66 13.89 -11.62 7.65
C LYS A 66 15.39 -11.56 7.35
N THR A 67 15.92 -12.51 6.57
CA THR A 67 17.34 -12.53 6.16
C THR A 67 17.62 -11.59 4.99
N GLU A 68 16.59 -11.10 4.31
CA GLU A 68 16.73 -10.23 3.14
C GLU A 68 17.06 -8.79 3.53
N ASP A 69 17.63 -8.08 2.56
CA ASP A 69 17.93 -6.67 2.74
C ASP A 69 16.66 -5.84 2.95
N SER A 70 16.76 -4.93 3.92
CA SER A 70 15.71 -3.96 4.23
C SER A 70 15.48 -2.93 3.14
N SER A 71 16.47 -2.66 2.27
CA SER A 71 16.37 -1.66 1.21
C SER A 71 15.74 -2.19 -0.08
N THR A 72 15.71 -3.50 -0.28
CA THR A 72 14.94 -4.14 -1.36
C THR A 72 13.44 -3.88 -1.20
N ARG A 73 12.81 -3.33 -2.25
CA ARG A 73 11.36 -3.08 -2.33
C ARG A 73 10.68 -4.09 -3.25
N ILE A 74 9.48 -4.50 -2.86
CA ILE A 74 8.60 -5.36 -3.65
C ILE A 74 7.19 -4.79 -3.68
N VAL A 75 6.49 -5.00 -4.79
CA VAL A 75 5.06 -4.74 -4.92
C VAL A 75 4.31 -6.02 -4.62
N VAL A 76 3.36 -5.94 -3.69
CA VAL A 76 2.51 -7.06 -3.29
C VAL A 76 1.05 -6.67 -3.37
N CYS A 77 0.19 -7.68 -3.47
CA CYS A 77 -1.23 -7.50 -3.26
C CYS A 77 -1.57 -7.65 -1.76
N SER A 78 -2.33 -6.71 -1.20
CA SER A 78 -2.77 -6.73 0.21
C SER A 78 -4.24 -6.32 0.33
N VAL A 79 -4.91 -6.72 1.41
CA VAL A 79 -6.35 -6.50 1.60
C VAL A 79 -6.58 -5.28 2.51
N PHE A 80 -7.38 -4.30 2.06
CA PHE A 80 -7.85 -3.24 2.96
C PHE A 80 -8.82 -3.80 3.99
N LYS A 81 -8.61 -3.48 5.27
CA LYS A 81 -9.59 -3.85 6.32
C LYS A 81 -10.82 -2.94 6.25
N SER A 82 -12.02 -3.47 6.54
CA SER A 82 -13.28 -2.70 6.50
C SER A 82 -13.36 -1.60 7.54
N VAL A 83 -13.03 -1.90 8.80
CA VAL A 83 -13.32 -1.00 9.94
C VAL A 83 -12.14 -0.08 10.29
N LEU A 84 -10.93 -0.43 9.85
CA LEU A 84 -9.68 0.26 10.20
C LEU A 84 -8.91 0.64 8.93
N ASN A 85 -9.61 1.20 7.95
CA ASN A 85 -9.05 1.57 6.66
C ASN A 85 -8.16 2.83 6.75
N ASN A 86 -8.38 3.71 7.73
CA ASN A 86 -7.60 4.93 7.95
C ASN A 86 -7.00 4.95 9.35
N CYS A 87 -5.86 5.63 9.47
CA CYS A 87 -5.20 5.94 10.73
C CYS A 87 -4.79 7.42 10.75
N ARG A 88 -5.10 8.11 11.85
CA ARG A 88 -4.69 9.49 12.09
C ARG A 88 -3.22 9.53 12.51
N SER A 89 -2.37 10.24 11.78
CA SER A 89 -0.94 10.35 12.07
C SER A 89 -0.66 10.93 13.45
N GLU A 90 -1.57 11.77 13.96
CA GLU A 90 -1.45 12.41 15.27
C GLU A 90 -1.50 11.40 16.43
N THR A 91 -2.15 10.26 16.26
CA THR A 91 -2.41 9.27 17.34
C THR A 91 -1.88 7.87 17.04
N ILE A 92 -1.13 7.71 15.96
CA ILE A 92 -0.68 6.39 15.47
C ILE A 92 0.20 5.63 16.49
N ASP A 93 1.06 6.32 17.26
CA ASP A 93 1.91 5.69 18.29
C ASP A 93 1.22 5.49 19.65
N GLU A 94 0.00 6.01 19.80
CA GLU A 94 -0.78 5.88 21.03
C GLU A 94 -1.77 4.72 20.94
N LYS A 95 -2.44 4.58 19.79
CA LYS A 95 -3.51 3.59 19.59
C LYS A 95 -2.94 2.17 19.54
N PRO A 96 -3.37 1.25 20.43
CA PRO A 96 -2.86 -0.13 20.48
C PRO A 96 -2.93 -0.87 19.14
N THR A 97 -3.95 -0.58 18.35
CA THR A 97 -4.21 -1.18 17.04
C THR A 97 -3.11 -0.91 16.01
N PHE A 98 -2.43 0.24 16.08
CA PHE A 98 -1.42 0.67 15.09
C PHE A 98 -0.01 0.71 15.67
N LYS A 99 0.12 1.00 16.96
CA LYS A 99 1.38 1.19 17.69
C LYS A 99 2.37 0.04 17.50
N ILE A 100 1.91 -1.22 17.61
CA ILE A 100 2.78 -2.39 17.50
C ILE A 100 3.35 -2.51 16.08
N SER A 101 2.51 -2.34 15.06
CA SER A 101 2.92 -2.41 13.66
C SER A 101 3.85 -1.26 13.28
N LEU A 102 3.59 -0.05 13.78
CA LEU A 102 4.48 1.09 13.58
C LEU A 102 5.87 0.85 14.17
N ARG A 103 5.93 0.40 15.43
CA ARG A 103 7.19 0.15 16.15
C ARG A 103 7.97 -1.04 15.61
N SER A 104 7.25 -2.03 15.06
CA SER A 104 7.85 -3.21 14.44
C SER A 104 8.24 -3.01 12.97
N ASP A 105 8.23 -1.76 12.48
CA ASP A 105 8.59 -1.40 11.11
C ASP A 105 7.74 -2.14 10.04
N GLN A 106 6.46 -2.35 10.31
CA GLN A 106 5.51 -2.93 9.35
C GLN A 106 4.90 -1.84 8.46
N ARG A 107 5.76 -1.01 7.86
CA ARG A 107 5.35 0.10 7.00
C ARG A 107 5.16 -0.36 5.55
N CYS A 108 4.13 0.18 4.90
CA CYS A 108 3.90 -0.01 3.47
C CYS A 108 3.58 1.33 2.81
N VAL A 109 3.71 1.37 1.48
CA VAL A 109 3.18 2.46 0.65
C VAL A 109 2.04 1.88 -0.18
N VAL A 110 0.83 2.38 0.02
CA VAL A 110 -0.32 2.02 -0.81
C VAL A 110 -0.16 2.71 -2.17
N LEU A 111 -0.19 1.93 -3.25
CA LEU A 111 -0.11 2.44 -4.62
C LEU A 111 -1.52 2.75 -5.13
N ALA A 112 -1.72 3.98 -5.59
CA ALA A 112 -2.96 4.44 -6.19
C ALA A 112 -2.66 5.57 -7.18
N GLU A 113 -3.47 5.68 -8.23
CA GLU A 113 -3.46 6.85 -9.14
C GLU A 113 -4.10 8.06 -8.47
N GLY A 114 -5.05 7.80 -7.56
CA GLY A 114 -5.73 8.84 -6.81
C GLY A 114 -6.72 8.26 -5.80
N PHE A 115 -7.38 9.15 -5.08
CA PHE A 115 -8.43 8.82 -4.13
C PHE A 115 -9.65 9.71 -4.31
N PHE A 116 -10.78 9.23 -3.81
CA PHE A 116 -12.05 9.94 -3.87
C PHE A 116 -12.48 10.39 -2.48
N GLU A 117 -13.01 11.60 -2.43
CA GLU A 117 -13.65 12.20 -1.26
C GLU A 117 -15.00 12.80 -1.69
N TRP A 118 -15.95 12.81 -0.77
CA TRP A 118 -17.26 13.43 -0.98
C TRP A 118 -17.29 14.74 -0.23
N LYS A 119 -17.39 15.85 -0.98
CA LYS A 119 -17.59 17.17 -0.39
C LYS A 119 -18.99 17.23 0.21
N ASN A 120 -19.10 17.62 1.49
CA ASN A 120 -20.40 17.86 2.10
C ASN A 120 -21.01 19.14 1.48
N ARG A 121 -22.30 19.09 1.14
CA ARG A 121 -22.99 20.25 0.54
C ARG A 121 -23.10 21.42 1.52
N ASP A 122 -23.11 21.16 2.82
CA ASP A 122 -23.16 22.21 3.85
C ASP A 122 -21.88 23.04 3.94
N ASP A 123 -20.76 22.55 3.37
CA ASP A 123 -19.49 23.27 3.28
C ASP A 123 -19.42 24.19 2.03
N LEU A 124 -20.48 24.24 1.22
CA LEU A 124 -20.65 25.18 0.11
C LEU A 124 -21.45 26.39 0.62
N LYS A 125 -20.87 27.16 1.54
CA LYS A 125 -21.37 28.50 1.88
C LYS A 125 -20.78 29.54 0.95
#